data_AF-A0A9E5SF95-F1
#
_entry.id   AF-A0A9E5SF95-F1
#
_cell.length_a   1.000
_cell.length_b   1.000
_cell.length_c   1.000
_cell.angle_alpha   90.00
_cell.angle_beta   90.00
_cell.angle_gamma   90.00
#
_symmetry.space_group_name_H-M   'P 1'
#
loop_
_entity.id
_entity.type
_entity.pdbx_description
1 polymer ?
#
loop_
_entity_poly.entity_id
_entity_poly.type
_entity_poly.pdbx_seq_one_letter_code
_entity_poly.pdbx_strand_id
1 'polypeptide(L)' 'MTFNQSTVGQYGLITCDGKEILPPICDNILSVSANGMVLVRVNGKYGYYEVKE' A
#
# COMPACT_ATOMS: atom_id res chain seq x y z
N MET A 1 -25.32 -9.94 -17.72
CA MET A 1 -24.86 -9.10 -16.59
C MET A 1 -23.38 -8.91 -16.76
N THR A 2 -22.94 -7.77 -17.26
CA THR A 2 -21.52 -7.46 -17.38
C THR A 2 -21.09 -6.84 -16.05
N PHE A 3 -20.50 -7.65 -15.17
CA PHE A 3 -19.85 -7.14 -13.96
C PHE A 3 -18.54 -6.45 -14.36
N ASN A 4 -18.65 -5.26 -14.94
CA ASN A 4 -17.54 -4.34 -15.09
C ASN A 4 -17.40 -3.57 -13.79
N GLN A 5 -16.59 -4.07 -12.87
CA GLN A 5 -15.77 -3.24 -11.97
C GLN A 5 -14.85 -4.15 -11.17
N SER A 6 -13.79 -4.58 -11.83
CA SER A 6 -12.53 -4.92 -11.17
C SER A 6 -11.95 -3.63 -10.59
N THR A 7 -12.54 -3.08 -9.53
CA THR A 7 -11.78 -2.19 -8.65
C THR A 7 -10.80 -3.09 -7.93
N VAL A 8 -9.65 -3.34 -8.55
CA VAL A 8 -8.48 -3.87 -7.86
C VAL A 8 -8.27 -2.92 -6.69
N GLY A 9 -8.59 -3.39 -5.48
CA GLY A 9 -8.54 -2.55 -4.29
C GLY A 9 -7.14 -1.98 -4.17
N GLN A 10 -7.00 -0.67 -4.20
CA GLN A 10 -5.74 -0.01 -3.95
C GLN A 10 -5.64 0.29 -2.45
N TYR A 11 -4.52 -0.10 -1.85
CA TYR A 11 -4.21 0.04 -0.45
C TYR A 11 -3.24 1.20 -0.26
N GLY A 12 -3.45 1.96 0.80
CA GLY A 12 -2.55 3.03 1.25
C GLY A 12 -2.09 2.76 2.69
N LEU A 13 -1.02 3.42 3.12
CA LEU A 13 -0.61 3.44 4.52
C LEU A 13 -0.86 4.81 5.12
N ILE A 14 -1.48 4.80 6.29
CA ILE A 14 -1.59 5.94 7.19
C ILE A 14 -0.85 5.61 8.49
N THR A 15 -0.21 6.59 9.12
CA THR A 15 0.29 6.42 10.49
C THR A 15 -0.90 6.47 11.46
N CYS A 16 -0.72 5.95 12.69
CA CYS A 16 -1.69 6.10 13.78
C CYS A 16 -2.02 7.57 14.11
N ASP A 17 -1.16 8.51 13.75
CA ASP A 17 -1.35 9.96 13.88
C ASP A 17 -2.31 10.54 12.81
N GLY A 18 -2.77 9.71 11.87
CA GLY A 18 -3.63 10.14 10.76
C GLY A 18 -2.86 10.80 9.62
N LYS A 19 -1.52 10.81 9.64
CA LYS A 19 -0.72 11.26 8.50
C LYS A 19 -0.74 10.20 7.40
N GLU A 20 -1.02 10.61 6.17
CA GLU A 20 -0.86 9.76 5.01
C GLU A 20 0.63 9.54 4.71
N ILE A 21 1.07 8.29 4.77
CA ILE A 21 2.44 7.91 4.46
C ILE A 21 2.55 7.49 3.00
N LEU A 22 1.58 6.69 2.56
CA LEU A 22 1.54 6.12 1.23
C LEU A 22 0.10 6.24 0.73
N PRO A 23 -0.15 6.99 -0.36
CA PRO A 23 -1.48 7.09 -0.93
C PRO A 23 -1.99 5.71 -1.35
N PRO A 24 -3.31 5.52 -1.50
CA PRO A 24 -3.92 4.27 -1.92
C PRO A 24 -3.65 4.01 -3.41
N ILE A 25 -2.39 3.76 -3.75
CA ILE A 25 -1.88 3.43 -5.08
C ILE A 25 -1.29 2.01 -5.12
N CYS A 26 -1.22 1.33 -3.98
CA CYS A 26 -0.63 0.00 -3.88
C CYS A 26 -1.68 -1.04 -4.23
N ASP A 27 -1.41 -1.93 -5.18
CA ASP A 27 -2.25 -3.10 -5.39
C ASP A 27 -2.28 -4.03 -4.17
N ASN A 28 -1.19 -4.09 -3.40
CA ASN A 28 -1.12 -4.94 -2.22
C ASN A 28 -0.03 -4.52 -1.24
N ILE A 29 -0.22 -4.82 0.05
CA ILE A 29 0.80 -4.69 1.10
C ILE A 29 1.18 -6.12 1.51
N LEU A 30 2.44 -6.47 1.36
CA LEU A 30 2.91 -7.86 1.52
C LEU A 30 3.47 -8.12 2.91
N SER A 31 4.24 -7.16 3.43
CA SER A 31 4.88 -7.31 4.74
C SER A 31 5.25 -5.95 5.32
N VAL A 32 5.24 -5.86 6.65
CA VAL A 32 5.70 -4.70 7.42
C VAL A 32 6.78 -5.20 8.36
N SER A 33 7.96 -4.62 8.26
CA SER A 33 9.11 -4.93 9.11
C SER A 33 9.10 -4.01 10.34
N ALA A 34 9.59 -4.52 11.47
CA ALA A 34 9.65 -3.78 12.74
C ALA A 34 10.57 -2.54 12.69
N ASN A 35 11.44 -2.45 11.68
CA ASN A 35 12.28 -1.28 11.40
C ASN A 35 11.55 -0.18 10.58
N GLY A 36 10.24 -0.31 10.37
CA GLY A 36 9.46 0.65 9.57
C GLY A 36 9.54 0.41 8.06
N MET A 37 10.12 -0.69 7.59
CA MET A 37 10.15 -1.01 6.16
C MET A 37 8.92 -1.81 5.74
N VAL A 38 8.14 -1.26 4.81
CA VAL A 38 6.94 -1.89 4.26
C VAL A 38 7.21 -2.37 2.85
N LEU A 39 6.98 -3.66 2.58
CA LEU A 39 7.01 -4.22 1.23
C LEU A 39 5.63 -4.06 0.60
N VAL A 40 5.55 -3.25 -0.45
CA VAL A 40 4.32 -3.00 -1.22
C VAL A 40 4.46 -3.48 -2.65
N ARG A 41 3.32 -3.81 -3.26
CA ARG A 41 3.20 -4.08 -4.69
C ARG A 41 2.40 -2.98 -5.35
N VAL A 42 2.99 -2.34 -6.37
CA VAL A 42 2.38 -1.24 -7.13
C VAL A 42 2.48 -1.60 -8.61
N ASN A 43 1.34 -1.71 -9.29
CA ASN A 43 1.28 -1.96 -10.74
C ASN A 43 2.12 -3.19 -11.15
N GLY A 44 2.02 -4.26 -10.35
CA GLY A 44 2.77 -5.50 -10.57
C GLY A 44 4.24 -5.48 -10.15
N LYS A 45 4.81 -4.33 -9.77
CA LYS A 45 6.19 -4.18 -9.28
C LYS A 45 6.25 -4.17 -7.76
N TYR A 46 7.35 -4.66 -7.19
CA TYR A 46 7.59 -4.67 -5.76
C TYR A 46 8.47 -3.48 -5.37
N GLY A 47 8.11 -2.78 -4.30
CA GLY A 47 8.85 -1.66 -3.75
C GLY A 47 8.91 -1.73 -2.23
N TYR A 48 10.02 -1.29 -1.67
CA TYR A 48 10.14 -1.07 -0.23
C TYR A 48 9.84 0.40 0.05
N TYR A 49 8.95 0.63 1.01
CA TYR A 49 8.64 1.95 1.51
C TYR A 49 9.16 2.05 2.94
N GLU A 50 9.97 3.06 3.22
CA GLU A 50 10.44 3.32 4.58
C GLU A 50 9.48 4.31 5.25
N VAL A 51 8.80 3.84 6.27
CA VAL A 51 8.01 4.68 7.16
C VAL A 51 8.98 5.38 8.10
N LYS A 52 9.32 6.64 7.77
CA LYS A 52 9.95 7.55 8.74
C LYS A 52 8.86 8.24 9.54
N GLU A 53 8.97 8.12 10.86
CA GLU A 53 8.16 8.85 11.84
C GLU A 53 8.29 10.37 11.69
#